data_AF-A0A7G1IPT6-F1
#
_entry.id   AF-A0A7G1IPT6-F1
#
_cell.length_a   1.000
_cell.length_b   1.000
_cell.length_c   1.000
_cell.angle_alpha   90.00
_cell.angle_beta   90.00
_cell.angle_gamma   90.00
#
_symmetry.space_group_name_H-M   'P 1'
#
loop_
_entity.id
_entity.type
_entity.pdbx_description
1 polymer ?
#
loop_
_entity_poly.entity_id
_entity_poly.type
_entity_poly.pdbx_seq_one_letter_code
_entity_poly.pdbx_strand_id
1 'polypeptide(L)'
;MIAGLMFAAGRGGLLLGLLIPHGLLELTAVFLAAATGMRLGWSVIAPGDRPRGQVLAERGRGVVSVAVGLVGVLLVSGLIEAMVTPSPLPTFVRIAIGLLAEAAFVSYIVYFGRRAAKAGETGDIEDAPDVVPTS
;
A
#
# COMPACT_ATOMS: atom_id res chain seq x y z
N MET A 1 -16.52 -8.85 15.85
CA MET A 1 -16.89 -9.59 17.07
C MET A 1 -15.72 -10.29 17.76
N ILE A 2 -14.82 -10.99 17.05
CA ILE A 2 -13.74 -11.79 17.67
C ILE A 2 -12.79 -10.94 18.53
N ALA A 3 -12.35 -9.78 18.03
CA ALA A 3 -11.46 -8.90 18.79
C ALA A 3 -12.08 -8.48 20.15
N GLY A 4 -13.33 -8.00 20.13
CA GLY A 4 -14.04 -7.59 21.36
C GLY A 4 -14.18 -8.72 22.39
N LEU A 5 -14.43 -9.95 21.94
CA LEU A 5 -14.49 -11.13 22.80
C LEU A 5 -13.12 -11.47 23.41
N MET A 6 -12.04 -11.40 22.63
CA MET A 6 -10.70 -11.68 23.13
C MET A 6 -10.21 -10.62 24.12
N PHE A 7 -10.53 -9.35 23.91
CA PHE A 7 -10.24 -8.30 24.88
C PHE A 7 -11.04 -8.49 26.17
N ALA A 8 -12.35 -8.80 26.08
CA ALA A 8 -13.18 -9.10 27.24
C ALA A 8 -12.70 -10.33 28.03
N ALA A 9 -12.14 -11.34 27.33
CA ALA A 9 -11.57 -12.54 27.94
C ALA A 9 -10.12 -12.36 28.47
N GLY A 10 -9.57 -11.13 28.48
CA GLY A 10 -8.19 -10.86 28.92
C GLY A 10 -7.11 -11.39 27.97
N ARG A 11 -7.48 -11.81 26.75
CA ARG A 11 -6.59 -12.34 25.70
C ARG A 11 -6.24 -11.31 24.63
N GLY A 12 -6.51 -10.03 24.87
CA GLY A 12 -6.19 -8.93 23.93
C GLY A 12 -4.70 -8.87 23.56
N GLY A 13 -3.80 -9.10 24.51
CA GLY A 13 -2.36 -9.13 24.24
C GLY A 13 -1.93 -10.26 23.29
N LEU A 14 -2.57 -11.43 23.37
CA LEU A 14 -2.34 -12.54 22.44
C LEU A 14 -2.84 -12.19 21.04
N LEU A 15 -4.06 -11.64 20.94
CA LEU A 15 -4.63 -11.18 19.68
C LEU A 15 -3.69 -10.18 18.99
N LEU A 16 -3.28 -9.13 19.71
CA LEU A 16 -2.38 -8.11 19.19
C LEU A 16 -1.01 -8.70 18.81
N GLY A 17 -0.47 -9.62 19.61
CA GLY A 17 0.79 -10.29 19.29
C GLY A 17 0.75 -11.13 18.01
N LEU A 18 -0.42 -11.63 17.62
CA LEU A 18 -0.63 -12.35 16.37
C LEU A 18 -0.88 -11.39 15.20
N LEU A 19 -1.65 -10.31 15.43
CA LEU A 19 -2.08 -9.38 14.36
C LEU A 19 -1.01 -8.36 13.98
N ILE A 20 -0.34 -7.74 14.96
CA ILE A 20 0.57 -6.61 14.75
C ILE A 20 1.74 -6.91 13.80
N PRO A 21 2.40 -8.09 13.83
CA PRO A 21 3.58 -8.34 13.00
C PRO A 21 3.37 -8.15 11.49
N HIS A 22 2.19 -8.51 10.96
CA HIS A 22 1.87 -8.39 9.53
C HIS A 22 0.78 -7.34 9.29
N GLY A 23 -0.17 -7.18 10.21
CA GLY A 23 -1.31 -6.28 10.06
C GLY A 23 -0.96 -4.79 9.97
N LEU A 24 0.23 -4.37 10.44
CA LEU A 24 0.73 -3.00 10.21
C LEU A 24 0.90 -2.71 8.71
N LEU A 25 1.65 -3.57 8.02
CA LEU A 25 1.92 -3.44 6.58
C LEU A 25 0.64 -3.51 5.77
N GLU A 26 -0.26 -4.42 6.11
CA GLU A 26 -1.57 -4.55 5.44
C GLU A 26 -2.40 -3.29 5.57
N LEU A 27 -2.47 -2.72 6.77
CA LEU A 27 -3.26 -1.52 7.01
C LEU A 27 -2.67 -0.32 6.26
N THR A 28 -1.35 -0.15 6.29
CA THR A 28 -0.65 0.89 5.52
C THR A 28 -0.85 0.70 4.02
N ALA A 29 -0.77 -0.53 3.52
CA ALA A 29 -1.04 -0.86 2.12
C ALA A 29 -2.48 -0.51 1.71
N VAL A 30 -3.47 -0.85 2.53
CA VAL A 30 -4.88 -0.54 2.30
C VAL A 30 -5.11 0.98 2.29
N PHE A 31 -4.52 1.72 3.24
CA PHE A 31 -4.62 3.17 3.25
C PHE A 31 -3.97 3.81 2.03
N LEU A 32 -2.81 3.32 1.60
CA LEU A 32 -2.14 3.80 0.40
C LEU A 32 -2.96 3.51 -0.86
N ALA A 33 -3.57 2.32 -0.94
CA ALA A 33 -4.48 1.95 -2.03
C ALA A 33 -5.70 2.88 -2.07
N ALA A 34 -6.34 3.11 -0.91
CA ALA A 34 -7.50 3.98 -0.79
C ALA A 34 -7.16 5.43 -1.15
N ALA A 35 -6.04 5.96 -0.66
CA ALA A 35 -5.58 7.32 -0.99
C ALA A 35 -5.32 7.47 -2.50
N THR A 36 -4.65 6.50 -3.11
CA THR A 36 -4.34 6.49 -4.55
C THR A 36 -5.62 6.38 -5.37
N GLY A 37 -6.54 5.49 -4.99
CA GLY A 37 -7.85 5.32 -5.63
C GLY A 37 -8.72 6.56 -5.52
N MET A 38 -8.79 7.21 -4.34
CA MET A 38 -9.50 8.47 -4.16
C MET A 38 -8.91 9.59 -5.02
N ARG A 39 -7.58 9.69 -5.13
CA ARG A 39 -6.91 10.67 -6.00
C ARG A 39 -7.24 10.45 -7.47
N LEU A 40 -7.27 9.19 -7.92
CA LEU A 40 -7.71 8.84 -9.28
C LEU A 40 -9.19 9.15 -9.49
N GLY A 41 -10.07 8.78 -8.55
CA GLY A 41 -11.50 9.06 -8.63
C GLY A 41 -11.79 10.57 -8.70
N TRP A 42 -11.09 11.38 -7.90
CA TRP A 42 -11.20 12.84 -7.95
C TRP A 42 -10.84 13.41 -9.32
N SER A 43 -9.89 12.79 -10.03
CA SER A 43 -9.52 13.22 -11.39
C SER A 43 -10.64 13.06 -12.42
N VAL A 44 -11.56 12.11 -12.20
CA VAL A 44 -12.74 11.89 -13.05
C VAL A 44 -13.86 12.86 -12.71
N ILE A 45 -14.01 13.19 -11.42
CA ILE A 45 -15.03 14.12 -10.91
C ILE A 45 -14.71 15.56 -11.35
N ALA A 46 -13.46 16.00 -11.17
CA ALA A 46 -13.00 17.34 -11.51
C ALA A 46 -11.80 17.30 -12.50
N PRO A 47 -12.04 16.95 -13.78
CA PRO A 47 -10.99 16.80 -14.79
C PRO A 47 -10.46 18.13 -15.35
N GLY A 48 -11.16 19.26 -15.10
CA GLY A 48 -10.90 20.55 -15.76
C GLY A 48 -11.40 20.54 -17.21
N ASP A 49 -10.64 21.15 -18.12
CA ASP A 49 -10.98 21.27 -19.54
C ASP A 49 -10.65 20.02 -20.38
N ARG A 50 -10.13 18.96 -19.74
CA ARG A 50 -9.70 17.73 -20.42
C ARG A 50 -10.77 16.65 -20.40
N PRO A 51 -10.87 15.82 -21.46
CA PRO A 51 -11.81 14.70 -21.48
C PRO A 51 -11.44 13.67 -20.41
N ARG A 52 -12.46 13.18 -19.67
CA ARG A 52 -12.30 12.27 -18.52
C ARG A 52 -11.50 11.00 -18.86
N GLY A 53 -11.71 10.43 -20.05
CA GLY A 53 -11.01 9.23 -20.50
C GLY A 53 -9.50 9.43 -20.64
N GLN A 54 -9.08 10.59 -21.15
CA GLN A 54 -7.66 10.93 -21.29
C GLN A 54 -7.00 11.13 -19.93
N VAL A 55 -7.64 11.90 -19.03
CA VAL A 55 -7.14 12.13 -17.66
C VAL A 55 -7.00 10.82 -16.89
N LEU A 56 -7.96 9.89 -17.08
CA LEU A 56 -7.94 8.58 -16.46
C LEU A 56 -6.82 7.69 -17.02
N ALA A 57 -6.58 7.70 -18.34
CA ALA A 57 -5.50 6.93 -18.96
C ALA A 57 -4.12 7.43 -18.50
N GLU A 58 -3.90 8.75 -18.50
CA GLU A 58 -2.63 9.34 -18.05
C GLU A 58 -2.38 9.08 -16.56
N ARG A 59 -3.34 9.41 -15.69
CA ARG A 59 -3.18 9.27 -14.22
C ARG A 59 -3.30 7.82 -13.76
N GLY A 60 -3.98 6.97 -14.53
CA GLY A 60 -4.14 5.56 -14.26
C GLY A 60 -2.82 4.78 -14.35
N ARG A 61 -1.91 5.17 -15.25
CA ARG A 61 -0.59 4.52 -15.37
C ARG A 61 0.23 4.63 -14.08
N GLY A 62 0.24 5.81 -13.45
CA GLY A 62 0.87 5.99 -12.13
C GLY A 62 0.21 5.13 -11.04
N VAL A 63 -1.10 4.89 -11.11
CA VAL A 63 -1.83 4.04 -10.16
C VAL A 63 -1.45 2.56 -10.33
N VAL A 64 -1.19 2.10 -11.56
CA VAL A 64 -0.70 0.73 -11.82
C VAL A 64 0.64 0.50 -11.13
N SER A 65 1.57 1.45 -11.23
CA SER A 65 2.87 1.37 -10.53
C SER A 65 2.71 1.24 -9.01
N VAL A 66 1.79 2.01 -8.42
CA VAL A 66 1.45 1.86 -6.99
C VAL A 66 0.86 0.48 -6.70
N ALA A 67 -0.07 0.00 -7.53
CA ALA A 67 -0.69 -1.31 -7.35
C ALA A 67 0.35 -2.44 -7.37
N VAL A 68 1.32 -2.41 -8.29
CA VAL A 68 2.41 -3.39 -8.34
C VAL A 68 3.26 -3.34 -7.06
N GLY A 69 3.59 -2.13 -6.58
CA GLY A 69 4.29 -1.96 -5.30
C GLY A 69 3.51 -2.54 -4.12
N LEU A 70 2.18 -2.35 -4.10
CA LEU A 70 1.30 -2.90 -3.07
C LEU A 70 1.21 -4.42 -3.12
N VAL A 71 1.21 -5.04 -4.30
CA VAL A 71 1.29 -6.51 -4.42
C VAL A 71 2.58 -7.01 -3.75
N GLY A 72 3.71 -6.35 -4.01
CA GLY A 72 4.99 -6.69 -3.38
C GLY A 72 4.94 -6.57 -1.86
N VAL A 73 4.38 -5.48 -1.32
CA VAL A 73 4.31 -5.28 0.13
C VAL A 73 3.35 -6.25 0.83
N LEU A 74 2.21 -6.57 0.19
CA LEU A 74 1.26 -7.55 0.71
C LEU A 74 1.84 -8.97 0.68
N LEU A 75 2.65 -9.30 -0.33
CA LEU A 75 3.40 -10.55 -0.36
C LEU A 75 4.39 -10.64 0.81
N VAL A 76 5.12 -9.55 1.11
CA VAL A 76 5.99 -9.49 2.29
C VAL A 76 5.18 -9.67 3.58
N SER A 77 4.00 -9.03 3.69
CA SER A 77 3.10 -9.22 4.83
C SER A 77 2.68 -10.68 5.00
N GLY A 78 2.25 -11.33 3.92
CA GLY A 78 1.88 -12.75 3.93
C GLY A 78 3.06 -13.68 4.28
N LEU A 79 4.29 -13.34 3.88
CA LEU A 79 5.48 -14.07 4.31
C LEU A 79 5.75 -13.89 5.80
N ILE A 80 5.57 -12.68 6.34
CA ILE A 80 5.66 -12.44 7.79
C ILE A 80 4.59 -13.24 8.51
N GLU A 81 3.36 -13.27 8.01
CA GLU A 81 2.30 -14.09 8.58
C GLU A 81 2.69 -15.57 8.58
N ALA A 82 3.10 -16.11 7.44
CA ALA A 82 3.41 -17.52 7.28
C ALA A 82 4.61 -17.97 8.12
N MET A 83 5.62 -17.10 8.32
CA MET A 83 6.87 -17.47 8.98
C MET A 83 6.96 -17.00 10.43
N VAL A 84 6.50 -15.78 10.73
CA VAL A 84 6.65 -15.14 12.05
C VAL A 84 5.47 -15.48 12.96
N THR A 85 4.25 -15.50 12.45
CA THR A 85 3.05 -15.79 13.26
C THR A 85 3.06 -17.20 13.88
N PRO A 86 3.42 -18.29 13.16
CA PRO A 86 3.47 -19.63 13.76
C PRO A 86 4.79 -19.94 14.48
N SER A 87 5.79 -19.06 14.41
CA SER A 87 7.09 -19.30 15.04
C SER A 87 6.99 -19.42 16.57
N PRO A 88 7.93 -20.11 17.26
CA PRO A 88 8.01 -20.13 18.72
C PRO A 88 8.64 -18.85 19.31
N LEU A 89 8.82 -17.79 18.50
CA LEU A 89 9.48 -16.56 18.94
C LEU A 89 8.67 -15.85 20.05
N PRO A 90 9.34 -15.18 21.00
CA PRO A 90 8.67 -14.30 21.95
C PRO A 90 7.86 -13.21 21.25
N THR A 91 6.71 -12.84 21.80
CA THR A 91 5.79 -11.85 21.20
C THR A 91 6.48 -10.53 20.85
N PHE A 92 7.39 -10.05 21.70
CA PHE A 92 8.11 -8.80 21.44
C PHE A 92 8.98 -8.88 20.17
N VAL A 93 9.57 -10.04 19.88
CA VAL A 93 10.41 -10.24 18.68
C VAL A 93 9.55 -10.19 17.43
N ARG A 94 8.37 -10.82 17.46
CA ARG A 94 7.42 -10.78 16.33
C ARG A 94 6.98 -9.36 16.03
N ILE A 95 6.64 -8.60 17.08
CA ILE A 95 6.26 -7.19 16.96
C ILE A 95 7.43 -6.37 16.38
N ALA A 96 8.66 -6.58 16.86
CA ALA A 96 9.83 -5.88 16.35
C ALA A 96 10.08 -6.16 14.86
N ILE A 97 9.91 -7.41 14.40
CA ILE A 97 10.03 -7.76 12.98
C ILE A 97 9.00 -6.99 12.14
N GLY A 98 7.74 -6.97 12.58
CA GLY A 98 6.68 -6.22 11.90
C GLY A 98 6.95 -4.71 11.84
N LEU A 99 7.39 -4.12 12.96
CA LEU A 99 7.76 -2.70 13.03
C LEU A 99 8.94 -2.37 12.11
N LEU A 100 9.95 -3.24 12.03
CA LEU A 100 11.09 -3.05 11.14
C LEU A 100 10.66 -3.13 9.68
N ALA A 101 9.80 -4.08 9.33
CA ALA A 101 9.29 -4.22 7.97
C ALA A 101 8.42 -3.01 7.56
N GLU A 102 7.54 -2.55 8.45
CA GLU A 102 6.76 -1.32 8.27
C GLU A 102 7.66 -0.09 8.12
N ALA A 103 8.66 0.08 9.00
CA ALA A 103 9.59 1.20 8.93
C ALA A 103 10.40 1.19 7.63
N ALA A 104 10.81 0.00 7.16
CA ALA A 104 11.50 -0.15 5.87
C ALA A 104 10.59 0.25 4.71
N PHE A 105 9.31 -0.17 4.72
CA PHE A 105 8.34 0.21 3.71
C PHE A 105 8.07 1.73 3.71
N VAL A 106 7.79 2.32 4.87
CA VAL A 106 7.58 3.76 5.00
C VAL A 106 8.82 4.55 4.56
N SER A 107 10.01 4.11 4.95
CA SER A 107 11.26 4.74 4.53
C SER A 107 11.45 4.66 3.01
N TYR A 108 11.13 3.51 2.41
CA TYR A 108 11.17 3.31 0.96
C TYR A 108 10.23 4.29 0.24
N ILE A 109 8.95 4.34 0.61
CA ILE A 109 7.97 5.24 -0.06
C ILE A 109 8.34 6.72 0.12
N VAL A 110 8.83 7.11 1.30
CA VAL A 110 9.20 8.50 1.58
C VAL A 110 10.47 8.87 0.80
N TYR A 111 11.47 8.01 0.79
CA TYR A 111 12.73 8.28 0.09
C TYR A 111 12.52 8.36 -1.43
N PHE A 112 11.95 7.31 -2.03
CA PHE A 112 11.75 7.25 -3.47
C PHE A 112 10.64 8.20 -3.93
N GLY A 113 9.56 8.33 -3.17
CA GLY A 113 8.47 9.27 -3.48
C GLY A 113 8.93 10.73 -3.46
N ARG A 114 9.77 11.13 -2.49
CA ARG A 114 10.35 12.49 -2.47
C ARG A 114 11.31 12.72 -3.64
N ARG A 115 12.07 11.71 -4.05
CA ARG A 115 12.97 11.81 -5.20
C ARG A 115 12.19 11.94 -6.51
N ALA A 116 11.18 11.10 -6.71
CA ALA A 116 10.29 11.16 -7.86
C ALA A 116 9.58 12.53 -7.96
N ALA A 117 9.02 13.01 -6.85
CA ALA A 117 8.38 14.33 -6.80
C ALA A 117 9.33 15.47 -7.16
N LYS A 118 10.60 15.41 -6.74
CA LYS A 118 11.62 16.41 -7.12
C LYS A 118 12.04 16.33 -8.58
N ALA A 119 12.01 15.14 -9.16
CA ALA A 119 12.33 14.90 -10.57
C ALA A 119 11.15 15.22 -11.50
N GLY A 120 9.96 15.52 -10.96
CA GLY A 120 8.74 15.72 -11.77
C GLY A 120 8.13 14.42 -12.29
N GLU A 121 8.61 13.27 -11.81
CA GLU A 121 8.16 11.94 -12.19
C GLU A 121 6.75 11.69 -11.67
N THR A 122 5.79 11.49 -12.57
CA THR A 122 4.39 11.21 -12.22
C THR A 122 4.09 9.70 -12.19
N GLY A 123 5.09 8.87 -12.49
CA GLY A 123 4.90 7.42 -12.70
C GLY A 123 4.28 7.10 -14.05
N ASP A 124 4.34 8.04 -14.99
CA ASP A 124 3.99 7.82 -16.38
C ASP A 124 5.11 7.03 -17.07
N ILE A 125 4.75 6.01 -17.85
CA ILE A 125 5.72 5.27 -18.66
C ILE A 125 5.81 6.05 -19.98
N GLU A 126 6.94 6.73 -20.19
CA GLU A 126 7.23 7.61 -21.35
C GLU A 126 7.04 6.93 -22.73
N ASP A 127 6.93 5.59 -22.75
CA ASP A 127 6.93 4.74 -23.95
C ASP A 127 5.63 3.90 -24.10
N ALA A 128 4.48 4.47 -23.73
CA ALA A 128 3.20 3.88 -24.10
C ALA A 128 2.92 4.18 -25.58
N PRO A 129 2.68 3.18 -26.45
CA PRO A 129 2.40 3.45 -27.85
C PRO A 129 1.10 4.26 -27.96
N ASP A 130 1.23 5.50 -28.42
CA ASP A 130 0.10 6.34 -28.81
C ASP A 130 -0.72 5.60 -29.88
N VAL A 131 -1.87 5.07 -29.46
CA VAL A 131 -2.91 4.57 -30.35
C VAL A 131 -4.17 5.38 -29.99
N VAL A 132 -4.79 6.20 -30.84
CA VAL A 132 -4.89 6.25 -32.31
C VAL A 132 -5.22 7.70 -32.71
N PRO A 133 -4.80 8.22 -33.87
CA PRO A 133 -5.37 9.45 -34.42
C PRO A 133 -6.81 9.16 -34.87
N THR A 134 -7.80 9.72 -34.18
CA THR A 134 -9.16 9.78 -34.74
C THR A 134 -9.32 11.11 -35.47
N SER A 135 -9.19 11.01 -36.79
CA SER A 135 -9.64 11.99 -37.79
C SER A 135 -11.08 12.45 -37.58
#